data_AF-A0A2H1VBW4-F1
#
_entry.id   AF-A0A2H1VBW4-F1
#
_cell.length_a   1.000
_cell.length_b   1.000
_cell.length_c   1.000
_cell.angle_alpha   90.00
_cell.angle_beta   90.00
_cell.angle_gamma   90.00
#
_symmetry.space_group_name_H-M   'P 1'
#
loop_
_entity.id
_entity.type
_entity.pdbx_description
1 polymer ?
#
loop_
_entity_poly.entity_id
_entity_poly.type
_entity_poly.pdbx_seq_one_letter_code
_entity_poly.pdbx_strand_id
1 'polypeptide(L)'
;VDHIIWPNGKRIVLLAEGRLANLCCSSLPSFVVSVTAATQALALIELYNAPHHRYKADVYLLPKKMDEYVASLHLPTFDAHLTELTDEQAKYLGLNKVGPFKPNYYRY
;
A
#
# COMPACT_ATOMS: atom_id res chain seq x y z
N VAL A 1 26.54 13.54 0.18
CA VAL A 1 27.05 13.32 1.55
C VAL A 1 28.02 14.44 1.77
N ASP A 2 27.66 15.33 2.68
CA ASP A 2 28.19 16.68 2.68
C ASP A 2 28.63 17.04 4.08
N HIS A 3 29.79 17.68 4.21
CA HIS A 3 30.23 18.24 5.48
C HIS A 3 29.83 19.70 5.56
N ILE A 4 29.00 20.04 6.54
CA ILE A 4 28.75 21.42 6.93
C ILE A 4 29.75 21.76 8.02
N ILE A 5 30.65 22.69 7.73
CA ILE A 5 31.70 23.15 8.65
C ILE A 5 31.26 24.49 9.23
N TRP A 6 31.13 24.56 10.55
CA TRP A 6 30.82 25.81 11.25
C TRP A 6 32.06 26.69 11.45
N PRO A 7 31.90 28.00 11.71
CA PRO A 7 33.01 28.92 11.90
C PRO A 7 34.00 28.53 13.01
N ASN A 8 33.54 27.79 14.02
CA ASN A 8 34.37 27.28 15.11
C ASN A 8 35.06 25.93 14.81
N GLY A 9 34.96 25.44 13.56
CA GLY A 9 35.59 24.20 13.11
C GLY A 9 34.78 22.91 13.36
N LYS A 10 33.64 22.98 14.06
CA LYS A 10 32.74 21.82 14.23
C LYS A 10 32.15 21.40 12.88
N ARG A 11 31.99 20.09 12.67
CA ARG A 11 31.45 19.51 11.43
C ARG A 11 30.17 18.73 11.69
N ILE A 12 29.24 18.82 10.74
CA ILE A 12 28.02 18.00 10.66
C ILE A 12 28.03 17.27 9.33
N VAL A 13 27.65 15.99 9.33
CA VAL A 13 27.40 15.23 8.10
C VAL A 13 25.93 15.43 7.71
N LEU A 14 25.70 16.04 6.55
CA LEU A 14 24.39 16.14 5.93
C LEU A 14 24.26 15.06 4.84
N LEU A 15 23.17 14.30 4.90
CA LEU A 15 22.83 13.32 3.88
C LEU A 15 21.81 13.91 2.91
N ALA A 16 22.00 13.61 1.62
CA ALA A 16 21.11 14.01 0.53
C ALA A 16 20.70 15.49 0.50
N GLU A 17 21.53 16.40 1.04
CA GLU A 17 21.17 17.82 1.23
C GLU A 17 19.83 18.03 1.97
N GLY A 18 19.46 17.12 2.88
CA GLY A 18 18.17 17.16 3.59
C GLY A 18 16.99 16.57 2.84
N ARG A 19 17.19 16.02 1.63
CA ARG A 19 16.17 15.23 0.91
C ARG A 19 15.98 13.86 1.58
N LEU A 20 15.01 13.10 1.08
CA LEU A 20 14.67 11.78 1.61
C LEU A 20 15.86 10.81 1.50
N ALA A 21 16.59 10.63 2.60
CA ALA A 21 17.79 9.81 2.63
C ALA A 21 17.50 8.33 2.29
N ASN A 22 16.33 7.81 2.65
CA ASN A 22 15.93 6.43 2.31
C ASN A 22 15.70 6.23 0.80
N LEU A 23 15.40 7.30 0.05
CA LEU A 23 15.23 7.24 -1.40
C LEU A 23 16.53 7.56 -2.14
N CYS A 24 17.31 8.52 -1.64
CA CYS A 24 18.52 9.00 -2.31
C CYS A 24 19.80 8.26 -1.90
N CYS A 25 19.83 7.71 -0.69
CA CYS A 25 21.04 7.11 -0.08
C CYS A 25 20.83 5.64 0.30
N SER A 26 19.68 5.06 -0.02
CA SER A 26 19.34 3.66 0.24
C SER A 26 18.43 3.12 -0.86
N SER A 27 18.13 1.83 -0.81
CA SER A 27 17.15 1.18 -1.68
C SER A 27 15.96 0.71 -0.85
N LEU A 28 14.76 0.86 -1.41
CA LEU A 28 13.58 0.23 -0.84
C LEU A 28 13.52 -1.24 -1.29
N PRO A 29 13.22 -2.20 -0.39
CA PRO A 29 13.02 -3.58 -0.79
C PRO A 29 11.94 -3.69 -1.87
N SER A 30 12.25 -4.40 -2.95
CA SER A 30 11.37 -4.57 -4.12
C SER A 30 9.98 -5.11 -3.74
N PHE A 31 9.92 -5.95 -2.70
CA PHE A 31 8.67 -6.48 -2.19
C PHE A 31 7.72 -5.40 -1.65
N VAL A 32 8.22 -4.44 -0.88
CA VAL A 32 7.41 -3.33 -0.35
C VAL A 32 6.93 -2.43 -1.49
N VAL A 33 7.80 -2.24 -2.50
CA VAL A 33 7.46 -1.52 -3.72
C VAL A 33 6.38 -2.27 -4.52
N SER A 34 6.42 -3.60 -4.57
CA SER A 34 5.43 -4.45 -5.26
C SER A 34 4.02 -4.21 -4.75
N VAL A 35 3.83 -4.14 -3.43
CA VAL A 35 2.51 -3.86 -2.83
C VAL A 35 1.96 -2.52 -3.32
N THR A 36 2.80 -1.47 -3.29
CA THR A 36 2.39 -0.13 -3.73
C THR A 36 2.13 -0.09 -5.24
N ALA A 37 2.99 -0.72 -6.04
CA ALA A 37 2.87 -0.77 -7.48
C ALA A 37 1.63 -1.54 -7.94
N ALA A 38 1.28 -2.65 -7.27
CA ALA A 38 0.06 -3.40 -7.54
C ALA A 38 -1.20 -2.56 -7.27
N THR A 39 -1.24 -1.85 -6.14
CA THR A 39 -2.34 -0.92 -5.82
C THR A 39 -2.47 0.19 -6.87
N GLN A 40 -1.33 0.78 -7.31
CA GLN A 40 -1.32 1.80 -8.36
C GLN A 40 -1.79 1.24 -9.71
N ALA A 41 -1.32 0.06 -10.10
CA ALA A 41 -1.73 -0.58 -11.35
C ALA A 41 -3.24 -0.87 -11.37
N LEU A 42 -3.79 -1.38 -10.26
CA LEU A 42 -5.24 -1.61 -10.15
C LEU A 42 -6.04 -0.31 -10.22
N ALA A 43 -5.57 0.76 -9.58
CA ALA A 43 -6.21 2.07 -9.67
C ALA A 43 -6.19 2.61 -11.11
N LEU A 44 -5.09 2.45 -11.83
CA LEU A 44 -4.98 2.84 -13.23
C LEU A 44 -5.91 2.01 -14.13
N ILE A 45 -5.99 0.71 -13.92
CA ILE A 45 -6.91 -0.19 -14.64
C ILE A 45 -8.36 0.21 -14.39
N GLU A 46 -8.73 0.51 -13.14
CA GLU A 46 -10.08 0.97 -12.78
C GLU A 46 -10.42 2.30 -13.46
N LEU A 47 -9.53 3.29 -13.37
CA LEU A 47 -9.75 4.60 -13.98
C LEU A 47 -9.83 4.52 -15.50
N TYR A 48 -8.99 3.69 -16.12
CA TYR A 48 -8.98 3.50 -17.58
C TYR A 48 -10.25 2.82 -18.10
N ASN A 49 -10.76 1.81 -17.38
CA ASN A 49 -11.95 1.06 -17.78
C ASN A 49 -13.25 1.65 -17.23
N ALA A 50 -13.18 2.72 -16.44
CA ALA A 50 -14.35 3.34 -15.84
C ALA A 50 -15.33 3.83 -16.92
N PRO A 51 -16.63 3.49 -16.83
CA PRO A 51 -17.63 4.07 -17.72
C PRO A 51 -17.70 5.60 -17.51
N HIS A 52 -18.10 6.30 -18.57
CA HIS A 52 -18.31 7.75 -18.52
C HIS A 52 -19.18 8.13 -17.31
N HIS A 53 -18.80 9.20 -16.63
CA HIS A 53 -19.46 9.75 -15.43
C HIS A 53 -19.38 8.90 -14.15
N ARG A 54 -18.63 7.78 -14.13
CA ARG A 54 -18.35 7.05 -12.86
C ARG A 54 -17.60 7.94 -11.86
N TYR A 55 -16.61 8.68 -12.33
CA TYR A 55 -15.77 9.55 -11.52
C TYR A 55 -15.97 11.02 -11.89
N LYS A 56 -15.95 11.89 -10.88
CA LYS A 56 -15.87 13.35 -11.01
C LYS A 56 -14.43 13.80 -10.76
N ALA A 57 -14.17 15.10 -10.90
CA ALA A 57 -12.90 15.72 -10.48
C ALA A 57 -12.83 15.80 -8.95
N ASP A 58 -12.61 14.64 -8.31
CA ASP A 58 -12.56 14.48 -6.85
C ASP A 58 -11.57 13.36 -6.48
N VAL A 59 -11.28 13.22 -5.19
CA VAL A 59 -10.39 12.19 -4.64
C VAL A 59 -11.19 10.98 -4.19
N TYR A 60 -10.81 9.80 -4.68
CA TYR A 60 -11.47 8.55 -4.37
C TYR A 60 -10.51 7.58 -3.67
N LEU A 61 -11.07 6.75 -2.79
CA LEU A 61 -10.36 5.63 -2.19
C LEU A 61 -10.58 4.37 -3.03
N LEU A 62 -9.56 3.52 -3.10
CA LEU A 62 -9.70 2.21 -3.69
C LEU A 62 -10.64 1.35 -2.82
N PRO A 63 -11.58 0.58 -3.40
CA PRO A 63 -12.44 -0.32 -2.64
C PRO A 63 -11.66 -1.31 -1.77
N LYS A 64 -12.14 -1.58 -0.54
CA LYS A 64 -11.50 -2.54 0.39
C LYS A 64 -11.24 -3.92 -0.21
N LYS A 65 -12.15 -4.37 -1.06
CA LYS A 65 -12.02 -5.64 -1.74
C LYS A 65 -10.77 -5.70 -2.65
N MET A 66 -10.37 -4.57 -3.24
CA MET A 66 -9.15 -4.47 -4.05
C MET A 66 -7.90 -4.42 -3.16
N ASP A 67 -7.97 -3.81 -1.99
CA ASP A 67 -6.89 -3.82 -1.00
C ASP A 67 -6.62 -5.26 -0.49
N GLU A 68 -7.68 -5.99 -0.13
CA GLU A 68 -7.59 -7.42 0.21
C GLU A 68 -7.05 -8.27 -0.95
N TYR A 69 -7.41 -7.94 -2.18
CA TYR A 69 -6.89 -8.62 -3.36
C TYR A 69 -5.39 -8.39 -3.50
N VAL A 70 -4.90 -7.15 -3.36
CA VAL A 70 -3.45 -6.86 -3.35
C VAL A 70 -2.75 -7.66 -2.26
N ALA A 71 -3.28 -7.71 -1.05
CA ALA A 71 -2.71 -8.52 0.03
C ALA A 71 -2.65 -10.01 -0.35
N SER A 72 -3.72 -10.55 -0.96
CA SER A 72 -3.79 -11.96 -1.36
C SER A 72 -2.73 -12.36 -2.38
N LEU A 73 -2.35 -11.45 -3.30
CA LEU A 73 -1.33 -11.70 -4.32
C LEU A 73 0.07 -11.92 -3.72
N HIS A 74 0.31 -11.42 -2.52
CA HIS A 74 1.63 -11.45 -1.87
C HIS A 74 1.77 -12.57 -0.82
N LEU A 75 0.68 -13.25 -0.44
CA LEU A 75 0.71 -14.35 0.54
C LEU A 75 1.69 -15.48 0.18
N PRO A 76 1.77 -15.95 -1.09
CA PRO A 76 2.68 -17.04 -1.44
C PRO A 76 4.16 -16.70 -1.21
N THR A 77 4.54 -15.42 -1.25
CA THR A 77 5.92 -14.99 -1.00
C THR A 77 6.37 -15.25 0.43
N PHE A 78 5.43 -15.40 1.36
CA PHE A 78 5.69 -15.70 2.77
C PHE A 78 5.37 -17.14 3.16
N ASP A 79 5.04 -18.00 2.20
CA ASP A 79 4.46 -19.32 2.47
C ASP A 79 3.23 -19.24 3.41
N ALA A 80 2.45 -18.16 3.26
CA ALA A 80 1.30 -17.90 4.10
C ALA A 80 0.05 -18.60 3.55
N HIS A 81 -0.60 -19.41 4.39
CA HIS A 81 -1.84 -20.12 4.06
C HIS A 81 -3.05 -19.41 4.68
N LEU A 82 -3.89 -18.82 3.84
CA LEU A 82 -5.10 -18.14 4.29
C LEU A 82 -6.22 -19.16 4.53
N THR A 83 -6.79 -19.16 5.74
CA THR A 83 -7.98 -19.97 6.05
C THR A 83 -9.23 -19.38 5.42
N GLU A 84 -10.10 -20.23 4.90
CA GLU A 84 -11.41 -19.84 4.38
C GLU A 84 -12.48 -19.95 5.48
N LEU A 85 -13.39 -18.96 5.53
CA LEU A 85 -14.55 -19.03 6.41
C LEU A 85 -15.46 -20.19 6.01
N THR A 86 -16.06 -20.87 6.97
CA THR A 86 -17.20 -21.77 6.69
C THR A 86 -18.47 -20.94 6.43
N ASP A 87 -19.49 -21.56 5.84
CA ASP A 87 -20.77 -20.89 5.59
C ASP A 87 -21.43 -20.42 6.91
N GLU A 88 -21.30 -21.22 7.97
CA GLU A 88 -21.79 -20.90 9.30
C GLU A 88 -21.05 -19.70 9.90
N GLN A 89 -19.71 -19.66 9.79
CA GLN A 89 -18.91 -18.53 10.27
C GLN A 89 -19.20 -17.25 9.52
N ALA A 90 -19.30 -17.31 8.18
CA ALA A 90 -19.63 -16.16 7.35
C ALA A 90 -21.01 -15.58 7.71
N LYS A 91 -22.01 -16.46 7.88
CA LYS A 91 -23.36 -16.07 8.34
C LYS A 91 -23.33 -15.46 9.74
N TYR A 92 -22.60 -16.06 10.67
CA TYR A 92 -22.47 -15.59 12.06
C TYR A 92 -21.86 -14.18 12.12
N LEU A 93 -20.83 -13.92 11.31
CA LEU A 93 -20.14 -12.62 11.24
C LEU A 93 -20.87 -11.60 10.37
N GLY A 94 -21.89 -12.01 9.60
CA GLY A 94 -22.55 -11.15 8.62
C GLY A 94 -21.64 -10.72 7.47
N LEU A 95 -20.70 -11.58 7.06
CA LEU A 95 -19.70 -11.31 6.03
C LEU A 95 -19.90 -12.22 4.81
N ASN A 96 -19.42 -11.79 3.65
CA ASN A 96 -19.21 -12.69 2.53
C ASN A 96 -17.94 -13.53 2.79
N LYS A 97 -17.95 -14.82 2.42
CA LYS A 97 -16.78 -15.71 2.49
C LYS A 97 -15.55 -15.18 1.76
N VAL A 98 -15.78 -14.39 0.70
CA VAL A 98 -14.68 -13.79 -0.05
C VAL A 98 -14.35 -12.38 0.44
N GLY A 99 -15.10 -11.78 1.37
CA GLY A 99 -14.91 -10.40 1.81
C GLY A 99 -15.71 -9.36 1.00
N PRO A 100 -15.57 -8.05 1.31
CA PRO A 100 -14.62 -7.49 2.25
C PRO A 100 -14.88 -7.93 3.69
N PHE A 101 -13.81 -8.24 4.43
CA PHE A 101 -13.87 -8.84 5.76
C PHE A 101 -13.96 -7.81 6.89
N LYS A 102 -13.86 -6.51 6.56
CA LYS A 102 -13.85 -5.40 7.52
C LYS A 102 -14.58 -4.17 6.97
N PRO A 103 -15.25 -3.39 7.84
CA PRO A 103 -15.96 -2.17 7.44
C PRO A 103 -15.00 -1.01 7.15
N ASN A 104 -15.46 0.00 6.39
CA ASN A 104 -14.64 1.11 5.90
C ASN A 104 -13.88 1.90 6.98
N TYR A 105 -14.42 2.02 8.18
CA TYR A 105 -13.80 2.75 9.30
C TYR A 105 -12.77 1.92 10.09
N TYR A 106 -12.58 0.65 9.73
CA TYR A 106 -11.62 -0.23 10.38
C TYR A 106 -10.19 0.21 10.05
N ARG A 107 -9.33 0.29 11.08
CA ARG A 107 -8.02 0.96 10.98
C ARG A 107 -6.91 0.13 10.31
N TYR A 108 -7.05 -1.21 10.28
CA TYR A 108 -6.23 -2.16 9.50
C TYR A 108 -6.95 -3.50 9.39
#